data_AF-A0A2A5T5X6-F1
#
_entry.id   AF-A0A2A5T5X6-F1
#
_cell.length_a   1.000
_cell.length_b   1.000
_cell.length_c   1.000
_cell.angle_alpha   90.00
_cell.angle_beta   90.00
_cell.angle_gamma   90.00
#
_symmetry.space_group_name_H-M   'P 1'
#
loop_
_entity.id
_entity.type
_entity.pdbx_description
1 polymer ?
#
loop_
_entity_poly.entity_id
_entity_poly.type
_entity_poly.pdbx_seq_one_letter_code
_entity_poly.pdbx_strand_id
1 'polypeptide(L)' 'MNNLDAVCVDVCQTFCLAWRKHLISSGIKQRNNPFCLSVSEVMTIMITFHQSGYRDFKIYYIHFVCRYLTTNFLT' A
#
# COMPACT_ATOMS: atom_id res chain seq x y z
N MET A 1 -21.43 -4.26 -3.12
CA MET A 1 -20.17 -4.02 -2.38
C MET A 1 -19.48 -5.36 -2.26
N ASN A 2 -18.36 -5.47 -2.94
CA ASN A 2 -18.08 -6.62 -3.78
C ASN A 2 -16.96 -7.47 -3.16
N ASN A 3 -16.96 -8.76 -3.47
CA ASN A 3 -16.00 -9.79 -3.03
C ASN A 3 -14.52 -9.35 -3.09
N LEU A 4 -14.20 -8.35 -3.92
CA LEU A 4 -12.88 -7.74 -4.07
C LEU A 4 -12.36 -7.03 -2.81
N ASP A 5 -13.23 -6.37 -2.03
CA ASP A 5 -12.83 -5.71 -0.78
C ASP A 5 -12.37 -6.73 0.27
N ALA A 6 -13.05 -7.88 0.33
CA ALA A 6 -12.69 -8.97 1.24
C ALA A 6 -11.33 -9.59 0.88
N VAL A 7 -11.08 -9.83 -0.41
CA VAL A 7 -9.76 -10.32 -0.90
C VAL A 7 -8.66 -9.31 -0.61
N CYS A 8 -8.95 -8.02 -0.81
CA CYS A 8 -8.00 -6.93 -0.58
C CYS A 8 -7.58 -6.83 0.89
N VAL A 9 -8.54 -6.95 1.82
CA VAL A 9 -8.29 -6.96 3.26
C VAL A 9 -7.43 -8.17 3.67
N ASP A 10 -7.76 -9.36 3.18
CA ASP A 10 -7.04 -10.61 3.50
C ASP A 10 -5.58 -10.58 3.03
N VAL A 11 -5.33 -10.14 1.79
CA VAL A 11 -3.98 -10.03 1.22
C VAL A 11 -3.13 -9.02 1.99
N CYS A 12 -3.68 -7.84 2.28
CA CYS A 12 -2.95 -6.83 3.05
C CYS A 12 -2.72 -7.27 4.49
N GLN A 13 -3.66 -7.96 5.13
CA GLN A 13 -3.48 -8.49 6.48
C GLN A 13 -2.37 -9.54 6.52
N THR A 14 -2.35 -10.45 5.55
CA THR A 14 -1.32 -11.47 5.40
C THR A 14 0.06 -10.84 5.15
N PHE A 15 0.12 -9.84 4.27
CA PHE A 15 1.35 -9.10 3.99
C PHE A 15 1.86 -8.33 5.22
N CYS A 16 0.99 -7.60 5.93
CA CYS A 16 1.35 -6.88 7.16
C CYS A 16 1.89 -7.83 8.23
N LEU A 17 1.29 -9.02 8.38
CA LEU A 17 1.78 -10.05 9.30
C LEU A 17 3.16 -10.57 8.89
N ALA A 18 3.37 -10.85 7.60
CA ALA A 18 4.66 -11.29 7.09
C ALA A 18 5.75 -10.21 7.25
N TRP A 19 5.41 -8.96 6.95
CA TRP A 19 6.30 -7.81 7.13
C TRP A 19 6.68 -7.60 8.59
N ARG A 20 5.71 -7.69 9.51
CA ARG A 20 5.96 -7.61 10.95
C ARG A 20 6.90 -8.71 11.43
N LYS A 21 6.68 -9.96 10.99
CA LYS A 21 7.58 -11.09 11.29
C LYS A 21 9.00 -10.82 10.77
N HIS A 22 9.12 -10.29 9.55
CA HIS A 22 10.42 -9.92 8.98
C HIS A 22 11.12 -8.81 9.77
N LEU A 23 10.41 -7.75 10.20
CA LEU A 23 10.98 -6.68 11.03
C LEU A 23 11.48 -7.21 12.38
N ILE A 24 10.73 -8.11 13.02
CA ILE A 24 11.14 -8.75 14.27
C ILE A 24 12.39 -9.61 14.04
N SER A 25 12.42 -10.41 12.97
CA SER A 25 13.56 -11.28 12.65
C SER A 25 14.81 -10.52 12.23
N SER A 26 14.67 -9.39 11.54
CA SER A 26 15.80 -8.57 11.06
C SER A 26 16.34 -7.62 12.13
N GLY A 27 15.64 -7.45 13.25
CA GLY A 27 15.99 -6.49 14.30
C GLY A 27 15.82 -5.02 13.88
N ILE A 28 15.23 -4.76 12.71
CA ILE A 28 15.02 -3.41 12.18
C ILE A 28 13.92 -2.75 13.00
N LYS A 29 14.31 -1.78 13.82
CA LYS A 29 13.40 -0.97 14.63
C LYS A 29 12.80 0.14 13.77
N GLN A 30 11.62 -0.11 13.21
CA GLN A 30 10.86 0.89 12.44
C GLN A 30 9.72 1.44 13.29
N ARG A 31 9.50 2.77 13.23
CA ARG A 31 8.39 3.42 13.94
C ARG A 31 7.07 2.91 13.40
N ASN A 32 6.23 2.34 14.25
CA ASN A 32 4.87 1.95 13.89
C ASN A 32 4.00 3.21 13.82
N ASN A 33 4.04 3.91 12.68
CA ASN A 33 3.17 5.04 12.42
C ASN A 33 1.88 4.47 11.82
N PRO A 34 0.68 4.74 12.37
CA PRO A 34 -0.56 4.34 11.72
C PRO A 34 -0.55 4.91 10.30
N PHE A 35 -0.65 4.03 9.31
CA PHE A 35 -0.71 4.43 7.91
C PHE A 35 -1.93 5.34 7.73
N CYS A 36 -1.74 6.50 7.09
CA CYS A 36 -2.86 7.37 6.73
C CYS A 36 -3.73 6.79 5.60
N LEU A 37 -3.30 5.69 4.97
CA LEU A 37 -4.00 5.03 3.88
C LEU A 37 -4.62 3.74 4.39
N SER A 38 -5.90 3.56 4.09
CA SER A 38 -6.60 2.30 4.24
C SER A 38 -6.03 1.22 3.31
N VAL A 39 -6.31 -0.03 3.64
CA VAL A 39 -5.83 -1.22 2.94
C VAL A 39 -6.21 -1.21 1.44
N SER A 40 -7.44 -0.80 1.11
CA SER A 40 -7.92 -0.72 -0.27
C SER A 40 -7.14 0.30 -1.10
N GLU A 41 -6.72 1.41 -0.48
CA GLU A 41 -5.95 2.47 -1.14
C GLU A 41 -4.52 2.00 -1.42
N VAL A 42 -3.89 1.33 -0.46
CA VAL A 42 -2.55 0.73 -0.64
C VAL A 42 -2.56 -0.28 -1.79
N MET A 43 -3.56 -1.16 -1.84
CA MET A 43 -3.68 -2.14 -2.93
C MET A 43 -3.97 -1.47 -4.28
N THR A 44 -4.79 -0.42 -4.30
CA THR A 44 -5.04 0.35 -5.53
C THR A 44 -3.76 0.98 -6.06
N ILE A 45 -2.95 1.57 -5.18
CA ILE A 45 -1.63 2.13 -5.53
C ILE A 45 -0.70 1.02 -6.07
N MET A 46 -0.67 -0.16 -5.45
CA MET A 46 0.17 -1.27 -5.94
C MET A 46 -0.28 -1.79 -7.31
N ILE A 47 -1.57 -2.04 -7.51
CA ILE A 47 -2.11 -2.54 -8.78
C ILE A 47 -1.83 -1.53 -9.91
N THR A 48 -2.13 -0.26 -9.67
CA THR A 48 -1.92 0.79 -10.68
C THR A 48 -0.44 1.05 -10.93
N PHE A 49 0.43 0.92 -9.93
CA PHE A 49 1.89 0.93 -10.13
C PHE A 49 2.32 -0.16 -11.12
N HIS A 50 1.91 -1.40 -10.88
CA HIS A 50 2.24 -2.53 -11.76
C HIS A 50 1.71 -2.35 -13.19
N GLN A 51 0.50 -1.82 -13.34
CA GLN A 51 -0.11 -1.57 -14.65
C GLN A 51 0.49 -0.38 -15.38
N SER A 52 1.00 0.62 -14.65
CA SER A 52 1.53 1.87 -15.23
C SER A 52 2.88 1.70 -15.96
N GLY A 53 3.59 0.58 -15.74
CA GLY A 53 4.89 0.32 -16.36
C GLY A 53 6.04 1.19 -15.84
N TYR A 54 5.84 1.94 -14.75
CA TYR A 54 6.93 2.66 -14.09
C TYR A 54 7.93 1.68 -13.49
N ARG A 55 9.22 1.96 -13.69
CA ARG A 55 10.31 1.15 -13.13
C ARG A 55 10.60 1.48 -11.68
N ASP A 56 10.44 2.76 -11.32
CA ASP A 56 10.75 3.28 -10.00
C ASP A 56 9.48 3.72 -9.28
N PHE A 57 9.24 3.12 -8.11
CA PHE A 57 8.05 3.37 -7.30
C PHE A 57 8.01 4.82 -6.79
N LYS A 58 9.16 5.43 -6.49
CA LYS A 58 9.21 6.80 -5.98
C LYS A 58 8.79 7.80 -7.05
N ILE A 59 9.24 7.63 -8.29
CA ILE A 59 8.80 8.48 -9.41
C ILE A 59 7.30 8.32 -9.65
N TYR A 60 6.80 7.09 -9.68
CA TYR A 60 5.37 6.81 -9.81
C TYR A 60 4.57 7.47 -8.68
N TYR A 61 4.98 7.31 -7.43
CA TYR A 61 4.26 7.86 -6.29
C TYR A 61 4.19 9.39 -6.32
N ILE A 62 5.30 10.07 -6.64
CA ILE A 62 5.34 11.54 -6.69
C ILE A 62 4.55 12.09 -7.88
N HIS A 63 4.73 11.51 -9.08
CA HIS A 63 4.14 12.07 -10.30
C HIS A 63 2.70 11.62 -10.56
N PHE A 64 2.33 10.42 -10.09
CA PHE A 64 1.00 9.85 -10.31
C PHE A 64 0.14 9.91 -9.04
N VAL A 65 0.60 9.30 -7.94
CA VAL A 65 -0.22 9.17 -6.74
C VAL A 65 -0.46 10.53 -6.05
N CYS A 66 0.60 11.27 -5.77
CA CYS A 66 0.51 12.59 -5.13
C CYS A 66 -0.15 13.66 -5.98
N ARG A 67 -0.28 13.45 -7.29
CA ARG A 67 -0.85 14.43 -8.23
C ARG A 67 -2.29 14.13 -8.62
N TYR A 68 -2.67 12.87 -8.71
CA TYR A 68 -3.98 12.46 -9.23
C TYR A 68 -4.83 11.66 -8.24
N LEU A 69 -4.21 10.98 -7.28
CA LEU A 69 -4.92 10.07 -6.38
C LEU A 69 -5.11 10.63 -4.96
N THR A 70 -4.29 11.60 -4.53
CA THR A 70 -4.40 12.30 -3.23
C THR A 70 -5.74 13.00 -3.01
N THR A 71 -6.43 13.44 -4.07
CA THR A 71 -7.75 14.07 -3.95
C THR A 71 -8.84 13.08 -3.52
N ASN A 72 -8.65 11.78 -3.77
CA ASN A 72 -9.64 10.74 -3.49
C ASN A 72 -9.31 9.89 -2.25
N PHE A 73 -8.08 9.96 -1.74
CA PHE A 73 -7.58 9.11 -0.65
C PHE A 73 -7.51 9.78 0.73
N LEU A 74 -8.01 11.00 0.87
CA LEU A 74 -7.97 11.79 2.12
C LEU A 74 -9.37 12.15 2.64
N THR A 75 -10.37 11.28 2.42
CA THR A 75 -11.72 11.41 3.02
C THR A 75 -11.86 10.37 4.12
#